data_AF-A0A7W0NDA8-F1
#
_entry.id   AF-A0A7W0NDA8-F1
#
_cell.length_a   1.000
_cell.length_b   1.000
_cell.length_c   1.000
_cell.angle_alpha   90.00
_cell.angle_beta   90.00
_cell.angle_gamma   90.00
#
_symmetry.space_group_name_H-M   'P 1'
#
loop_
_entity.id
_entity.type
_entity.pdbx_description
1 polymer ?
#
loop_
_entity_poly.entity_id
_entity_poly.type
_entity_poly.pdbx_seq_one_letter_code
_entity_poly.pdbx_strand_id
1 'polypeptide(L)'
;MFTYQRVVLTGFSGTGKSTVARLLANELGWHCLDLDDAIQERFGQTVTQVFESHGEAAFRRSESEELQKALSSTSVVIATGGGAVVAPNIAVRALLDS
;
A
#
# COMPACT_ATOMS: atom_id res chain seq x y z
N MET A 1 -26.73 7.28 -2.04
CA MET A 1 -25.82 6.32 -2.70
C MET A 1 -24.42 6.68 -2.26
N PHE A 2 -23.71 5.77 -1.58
CA PHE A 2 -22.33 6.03 -1.16
C PHE A 2 -21.42 5.83 -2.36
N THR A 3 -20.64 6.84 -2.70
CA THR A 3 -19.60 6.73 -3.73
C THR A 3 -18.27 6.53 -3.02
N TYR A 4 -17.79 5.29 -3.00
CA TYR A 4 -16.42 5.03 -2.53
C TYR A 4 -15.43 5.77 -3.43
N GLN A 5 -14.39 6.34 -2.84
CA GLN A 5 -13.34 7.04 -3.59
C GLN A 5 -12.02 6.26 -3.58
N ARG A 6 -11.92 5.20 -2.75
CA ARG A 6 -10.70 4.40 -2.57
C ARG A 6 -11.06 2.97 -2.17
N VAL A 7 -10.23 2.03 -2.56
CA VAL A 7 -10.23 0.65 -2.03
C VAL A 7 -8.83 0.33 -1.56
N VAL A 8 -8.69 -0.26 -0.36
CA VAL A 8 -7.39 -0.69 0.19
C VAL A 8 -7.44 -2.19 0.40
N LEU A 9 -6.52 -2.92 -0.25
CA LEU A 9 -6.37 -4.36 -0.15
C LEU A 9 -5.23 -4.68 0.83
N THR A 10 -5.57 -5.40 1.89
CA THR A 10 -4.64 -5.79 2.96
C THR A 10 -4.53 -7.31 3.06
N GLY A 11 -3.49 -7.80 3.74
CA GLY A 11 -3.23 -9.22 3.95
C GLY A 11 -1.78 -9.61 3.69
N PHE A 12 -1.42 -10.87 3.95
CA PHE A 12 -0.05 -11.36 3.88
C PHE A 12 0.62 -11.18 2.50
N SER A 13 1.95 -11.11 2.48
CA SER A 13 2.71 -11.09 1.21
C SER A 13 2.46 -12.39 0.42
N GLY A 14 2.48 -12.30 -0.92
CA GLY A 14 2.28 -13.45 -1.80
C GLY A 14 0.82 -13.93 -1.98
N THR A 15 -0.17 -13.31 -1.34
CA THR A 15 -1.59 -13.71 -1.46
C THR A 15 -2.30 -13.14 -2.70
N GLY A 16 -1.58 -12.46 -3.59
CA GLY A 16 -2.13 -11.95 -4.86
C GLY A 16 -2.77 -10.56 -4.80
N LYS A 17 -2.58 -9.79 -3.72
CA LYS A 17 -3.17 -8.44 -3.55
C LYS A 17 -2.89 -7.50 -4.73
N SER A 18 -1.65 -7.44 -5.20
CA SER A 18 -1.25 -6.62 -6.36
C SER A 18 -2.02 -7.02 -7.62
N THR A 19 -2.26 -8.32 -7.82
CA THR A 19 -3.03 -8.83 -8.95
C THR A 19 -4.50 -8.41 -8.84
N VAL A 20 -5.11 -8.60 -7.67
CA VAL A 20 -6.51 -8.21 -7.44
C VAL A 20 -6.68 -6.69 -7.54
N ALA A 21 -5.73 -5.91 -7.02
CA ALA A 21 -5.76 -4.44 -7.10
C ALA A 21 -5.79 -3.96 -8.56
N ARG A 22 -4.91 -4.50 -9.42
CA ARG A 22 -4.88 -4.16 -10.85
C ARG A 22 -6.19 -4.52 -11.56
N LEU A 23 -6.72 -5.72 -11.30
CA LEU A 23 -7.98 -6.17 -11.91
C LEU A 23 -9.16 -5.28 -11.48
N LEU A 24 -9.25 -4.99 -10.18
CA LEU A 24 -10.32 -4.15 -9.64
C LEU A 24 -10.21 -2.70 -10.12
N ALA A 25 -9.01 -2.14 -10.16
CA ALA A 25 -8.77 -0.80 -10.68
C ALA A 25 -9.20 -0.69 -12.14
N ASN A 26 -8.85 -1.68 -12.97
CA ASN A 26 -9.26 -1.72 -14.38
C ASN A 26 -10.79 -1.79 -14.54
N GLU A 27 -11.47 -2.62 -13.74
CA GLU A 27 -12.93 -2.73 -13.76
C GLU A 27 -13.62 -1.43 -13.33
N LEU A 28 -13.06 -0.71 -12.36
CA LEU A 28 -13.60 0.56 -11.86
C LEU A 28 -13.20 1.78 -12.72
N GLY A 29 -12.26 1.62 -13.66
CA GLY A 29 -11.63 2.75 -14.37
C GLY A 29 -10.79 3.63 -13.45
N TRP A 30 -10.20 3.05 -12.41
CA TRP A 30 -9.45 3.72 -11.34
C TRP A 30 -7.95 3.49 -11.48
N HIS A 31 -7.15 4.25 -10.73
CA HIS A 31 -5.72 4.02 -10.61
C HIS A 31 -5.43 2.81 -9.71
N CYS A 32 -4.39 2.04 -10.03
CA CYS A 32 -3.84 1.02 -9.14
C CYS A 32 -2.52 1.53 -8.56
N LEU A 33 -2.35 1.40 -7.24
CA LEU A 33 -1.11 1.72 -6.54
C LEU A 33 -0.70 0.52 -5.70
N ASP A 34 0.54 0.06 -5.86
CA ASP A 34 1.15 -0.94 -4.98
C ASP A 34 2.20 -0.26 -4.10
N LEU A 35 2.08 -0.41 -2.78
CA LEU A 35 3.02 0.22 -1.85
C LEU A 35 4.43 -0.35 -1.98
N ASP A 36 4.58 -1.64 -2.26
CA ASP A 36 5.90 -2.25 -2.42
C ASP A 36 6.57 -1.68 -3.68
N ASP A 37 5.84 -1.47 -4.77
CA ASP A 37 6.36 -0.82 -5.98
C ASP A 37 6.74 0.65 -5.70
N ALA A 38 5.90 1.42 -5.01
CA ALA A 38 6.19 2.81 -4.66
C ALA A 38 7.44 2.96 -3.76
N ILE A 39 7.63 2.04 -2.81
CA ILE A 39 8.84 2.02 -1.98
C ILE A 39 10.06 1.69 -2.85
N GLN A 40 9.97 0.70 -3.74
CA GLN A 40 11.07 0.33 -4.62
C GLN A 40 11.48 1.49 -5.54
N GLU A 41 10.51 2.20 -6.12
CA GLU A 41 10.75 3.40 -6.93
C GLU A 41 11.46 4.50 -6.13
N ARG A 42 11.05 4.72 -4.87
CA ARG A 42 11.68 5.72 -4.00
C ARG A 42 13.14 5.42 -3.67
N PHE A 43 13.47 4.16 -3.39
CA PHE A 43 14.82 3.75 -3.00
C PHE A 43 15.72 3.35 -4.18
N GLY A 44 15.14 3.07 -5.35
CA GLY A 44 15.87 2.47 -6.47
C GLY A 44 16.39 1.06 -6.14
N GLN A 45 15.72 0.36 -5.21
CA GLN A 45 16.14 -0.91 -4.62
C GLN A 45 14.92 -1.81 -4.45
N THR A 46 15.10 -3.13 -4.48
CA THR A 46 14.04 -4.07 -4.10
C THR A 46 13.67 -3.92 -2.63
N VAL A 47 12.45 -4.31 -2.24
CA VAL A 47 12.01 -4.30 -0.83
C VAL A 47 13.02 -5.04 0.08
N THR A 48 13.51 -6.20 -0.37
CA THR A 48 14.52 -6.98 0.36
C THR A 48 15.81 -6.18 0.58
N GLN A 49 16.32 -5.52 -0.46
CA GLN A 49 17.53 -4.69 -0.35
C GLN A 49 17.32 -3.48 0.57
N VAL A 50 16.12 -2.89 0.57
CA VAL A 50 15.77 -1.80 1.49
C VAL A 50 15.82 -2.29 2.94
N PHE A 51 15.23 -3.46 3.22
CA PHE A 51 15.30 -4.08 4.54
C PHE A 51 16.74 -4.38 4.98
N GLU A 52 17.56 -4.94 4.10
CA GLU A 52 18.96 -5.27 4.40
C GLU A 52 19.85 -4.05 4.60
N SER A 53 19.65 -3.00 3.78
CA SER A 53 20.52 -1.81 3.75
C SER A 53 20.12 -0.75 4.77
N HIS A 54 18.81 -0.61 5.02
CA HIS A 54 18.25 0.47 5.85
C HIS A 54 17.55 -0.03 7.12
N GLY A 55 17.32 -1.34 7.24
CA GLY A 55 16.65 -1.95 8.37
C GLY A 55 15.12 -1.81 8.31
N GLU A 56 14.43 -2.59 9.14
CA GLU A 56 12.97 -2.62 9.20
C GLU A 56 12.37 -1.25 9.55
N ALA A 57 12.98 -0.50 10.49
CA ALA A 57 12.43 0.78 10.92
C ALA A 57 12.32 1.80 9.77
N ALA A 58 13.32 1.85 8.88
CA ALA A 58 13.31 2.73 7.72
C ALA A 58 12.28 2.26 6.67
N PHE A 59 12.16 0.95 6.45
CA PHE A 59 11.13 0.38 5.59
C PHE A 59 9.72 0.75 6.09
N ARG A 60 9.42 0.51 7.38
CA ARG A 60 8.10 0.78 7.97
C ARG A 60 7.74 2.27 7.92
N ARG A 61 8.72 3.14 8.12
CA ARG A 61 8.53 4.59 7.96
C ARG A 61 8.17 4.94 6.53
N SER A 62 8.88 4.37 5.56
CA SER A 62 8.63 4.61 4.14
C SER A 62 7.27 4.06 3.71
N GLU A 63 6.91 2.85 4.14
CA GLU A 63 5.60 2.23 3.93
C GLU A 63 4.47 3.13 4.46
N SER A 64 4.66 3.73 5.64
CA SER A 64 3.68 4.67 6.21
C SER A 64 3.58 5.97 5.40
N GLU A 65 4.71 6.53 4.97
CA GLU A 65 4.76 7.76 4.16
C GLU A 65 4.12 7.56 2.78
N GLU A 66 4.42 6.45 2.09
CA GLU A 66 3.81 6.12 0.79
C GLU A 66 2.32 5.81 0.93
N LEU A 67 1.89 5.15 2.00
CA LEU A 67 0.47 4.94 2.24
C LEU A 67 -0.27 6.26 2.46
N GLN A 68 0.28 7.19 3.24
CA GLN A 68 -0.35 8.50 3.45
C GLN A 68 -0.52 9.27 2.12
N LYS A 69 0.49 9.22 1.24
CA LYS A 69 0.38 9.79 -0.11
C LYS A 69 -0.71 9.09 -0.92
N ALA A 70 -0.75 7.77 -0.92
CA ALA A 70 -1.76 7.00 -1.63
C ALA A 70 -3.19 7.33 -1.14
N LEU A 71 -3.38 7.51 0.17
CA LEU A 71 -4.67 7.86 0.77
C LEU A 71 -5.14 9.29 0.49
N SER A 72 -4.23 10.18 0.10
CA SER A 72 -4.60 11.51 -0.40
C SER A 72 -5.19 11.49 -1.82
N SER A 73 -5.06 10.37 -2.53
CA SER A 73 -5.61 10.19 -3.87
C SER A 73 -7.09 9.79 -3.85
N THR A 74 -7.77 9.98 -4.97
CA THR A 74 -9.15 9.54 -5.21
C THR A 74 -9.20 8.66 -6.46
N SER A 75 -10.27 7.87 -6.58
CA SER A 75 -10.42 6.86 -7.65
C SER A 75 -9.19 5.95 -7.74
N VAL A 76 -8.83 5.34 -6.59
CA VAL A 76 -7.62 4.52 -6.46
C VAL A 76 -7.88 3.21 -5.72
N VAL A 77 -7.25 2.14 -6.19
CA VAL A 77 -7.15 0.84 -5.52
C VAL A 77 -5.70 0.66 -5.05
N ILE A 78 -5.51 0.47 -3.75
CA ILE A 78 -4.20 0.41 -3.09
C ILE A 78 -3.94 -1.02 -2.63
N ALA A 79 -2.89 -1.65 -3.13
CA ALA A 79 -2.34 -2.89 -2.58
C ALA A 79 -1.28 -2.55 -1.54
N THR A 80 -1.42 -3.10 -0.32
CA THR A 80 -0.43 -2.89 0.74
C THR A 80 0.57 -4.04 0.85
N GLY A 81 1.74 -3.77 1.44
CA GLY A 81 2.70 -4.80 1.80
C GLY A 81 2.16 -5.75 2.89
N GLY A 82 2.75 -6.94 3.01
CA GLY A 82 2.31 -7.96 3.98
C GLY A 82 2.38 -7.54 5.46
N GLY A 83 3.22 -6.53 5.77
CA GLY A 83 3.38 -5.99 7.12
C GLY A 83 2.53 -4.75 7.42
N ALA A 84 1.78 -4.23 6.43
CA ALA A 84 1.06 -2.97 6.57
C ALA A 84 -0.06 -3.00 7.64
N VAL A 85 -0.53 -4.18 8.03
CA VAL A 85 -1.55 -4.36 9.08
C VAL A 85 -0.93 -4.57 10.47
N VAL A 86 0.35 -4.93 10.53
CA VAL A 86 1.02 -5.39 11.76
C VAL A 86 1.64 -4.22 12.53
N ALA A 87 2.03 -3.13 11.87
CA ALA A 87 2.60 -2.00 12.56
C ALA A 87 1.49 -1.11 13.20
N PRO A 88 1.59 -0.79 14.51
CA PRO A 88 0.56 -0.08 15.26
C PRO A 88 0.28 1.34 14.77
N ASN A 89 1.17 1.92 13.94
CA ASN A 89 1.11 3.29 13.45
C ASN A 89 0.77 3.42 11.95
N ILE A 90 0.37 2.35 11.27
CA ILE A 90 0.01 2.44 9.86
C ILE A 90 -1.44 2.93 9.72
N ALA A 91 -1.63 3.88 8.80
CA ALA A 91 -2.90 4.53 8.48
C ALA A 91 -4.06 3.57 8.15
N VAL A 92 -3.77 2.29 7.87
CA VAL A 92 -4.79 1.24 7.71
C VAL A 92 -5.68 1.15 8.95
N ARG A 93 -5.14 1.27 10.16
CA ARG A 93 -5.96 1.25 11.37
C ARG A 93 -6.86 2.48 11.48
N ALA A 94 -6.33 3.66 11.15
CA ALA A 94 -7.11 4.89 11.10
C ALA A 94 -8.27 4.83 10.09
N LEU A 95 -8.12 4.11 8.98
CA LEU A 95 -9.19 3.85 8.00
C LEU A 95 -10.25 2.86 8.47
N LEU A 96 -9.92 1.95 9.40
CA LEU A 96 -10.88 1.01 9.99
C LEU A 96 -11.65 1.64 11.16
N ASP A 97 -11.08 2.68 11.78
CA ASP A 97 -11.65 3.40 12.91
C ASP A 97 -12.47 4.66 12.49
N SER A 98 -12.67 4.91 11.18
CA SER A 98 -13.45 6.04 10.63
C SER A 98 -14.59 5.60 9.72
#